data_AF-A0A8H4VIR8-F1
#
_entry.id   AF-A0A8H4VIR8-F1
#
_cell.length_a   1.000
_cell.length_b   1.000
_cell.length_c   1.000
_cell.angle_alpha   90.00
_cell.angle_beta   90.00
_cell.angle_gamma   90.00
#
_symmetry.space_group_name_H-M   'P 1'
#
loop_
_entity.id
_entity.type
_entity.pdbx_description
1 polymer ?
#
loop_
_entity_poly.entity_id
_entity_poly.type
_entity_poly.pdbx_seq_one_letter_code
_entity_poly.pdbx_strand_id
1 'polypeptide(L)'
;MPRHEFNYPKEAQNTVNRYKHQATYSLTTIHTIINTSPILNVSFNAPSSPFPITLPLIGQMGSFDRPSASLGEPLDLYLHGYVSSRIMNLSRASSSKKEGEGEGEGEGKGLPVCIAASKVDGLVLSLTPNSHNYNYRSAVLFGYANIVESVEEKLYAMELITNSVLPSRWQNTRIPPNAAEMSSTSILRVTITSGSAKVRSGVPVDEKGDLENEEVLDRVWTGVVPLYEVYGEPVPGPYNRVKEVPGYVGRWVEGVNEEGRSYAVEGAKRDAPVPGKKERDEEEG
;
A
#
# COMPACT_ATOMS: atom_id res chain seq x y z
N MET A 1 16.33 -22.48 -8.90
CA MET A 1 14.91 -22.73 -9.20
C MET A 1 14.24 -21.38 -9.39
N PRO A 2 13.52 -21.13 -10.49
CA PRO A 2 12.81 -19.86 -10.67
C PRO A 2 11.79 -19.71 -9.53
N ARG A 3 11.88 -18.63 -8.74
CA ARG A 3 10.87 -18.31 -7.73
C ARG A 3 9.57 -18.04 -8.46
N HIS A 4 8.60 -18.94 -8.33
CA HIS A 4 7.27 -18.71 -8.87
C HIS A 4 6.66 -17.52 -8.13
N GLU A 5 6.43 -16.42 -8.84
CA GLU A 5 5.81 -15.23 -8.28
C GLU A 5 4.29 -15.39 -8.31
N PHE A 6 3.66 -15.39 -7.14
CA PHE A 6 2.21 -15.47 -7.05
C PHE A 6 1.57 -14.15 -7.45
N ASN A 7 0.40 -14.25 -8.09
CA ASN A 7 -0.37 -13.12 -8.58
C ASN A 7 -1.80 -13.19 -8.04
N TYR A 8 -2.41 -12.04 -7.80
CA TYR A 8 -3.86 -11.96 -7.61
C TYR A 8 -4.59 -12.31 -8.91
N PRO A 9 -5.82 -12.87 -8.82
CA PRO A 9 -6.64 -13.10 -10.00
C PRO A 9 -6.98 -11.76 -10.67
N LYS A 10 -7.03 -11.79 -11.99
CA LYS A 10 -7.42 -10.66 -12.82
C LYS A 10 -8.91 -10.75 -13.12
N GLU A 11 -9.67 -9.87 -12.49
CA GLU A 11 -11.12 -9.76 -12.54
C GLU A 11 -11.54 -8.48 -13.28
N ALA A 12 -12.85 -8.33 -13.53
CA ALA A 12 -13.40 -7.14 -14.14
C ALA A 12 -13.09 -5.87 -13.32
N GLN A 13 -13.22 -5.91 -11.99
CA GLN A 13 -13.03 -4.73 -11.12
C GLN A 13 -11.58 -4.25 -10.97
N ASN A 14 -10.57 -5.13 -11.06
CA ASN A 14 -9.15 -4.78 -10.86
C ASN A 14 -8.35 -4.71 -12.18
N THR A 15 -9.00 -4.93 -13.33
CA THR A 15 -8.33 -4.87 -14.63
C THR A 15 -7.89 -3.46 -14.99
N VAL A 16 -6.58 -3.25 -15.11
CA VAL A 16 -6.02 -1.99 -15.60
C VAL A 16 -6.22 -1.91 -17.12
N ASN A 17 -6.94 -0.88 -17.58
CA ASN A 17 -7.28 -0.71 -18.99
C ASN A 17 -6.36 0.26 -19.75
N ARG A 18 -5.91 1.34 -19.09
CA ARG A 18 -5.02 2.36 -19.68
C ARG A 18 -3.58 2.16 -19.20
N TYR A 19 -2.63 2.20 -20.12
CA TYR A 19 -1.21 1.89 -19.85
C TYR A 19 -1.00 0.50 -19.23
N LYS A 20 -1.56 -0.54 -19.87
CA LYS A 20 -1.57 -1.93 -19.37
C LYS A 20 -0.17 -2.50 -19.10
N HIS A 21 0.84 -2.05 -19.83
CA HIS A 21 2.23 -2.47 -19.66
C HIS A 21 2.86 -1.98 -18.34
N GLN A 22 2.21 -1.06 -17.62
CA GLN A 22 2.61 -0.62 -16.27
C GLN A 22 1.86 -1.40 -15.16
N ALA A 23 0.94 -2.29 -15.54
CA ALA A 23 0.14 -3.04 -14.59
C ALA A 23 0.88 -4.29 -14.12
N THR A 24 0.80 -4.58 -12.83
CA THR A 24 1.25 -5.85 -12.26
C THR A 24 0.20 -6.37 -11.28
N TYR A 25 0.13 -7.70 -11.18
CA TYR A 25 -0.77 -8.42 -10.27
C TYR A 25 0.01 -9.19 -9.21
N SER A 26 1.34 -9.00 -9.15
CA SER A 26 2.26 -9.63 -8.21
C SER A 26 1.86 -9.35 -6.76
N LEU A 27 1.72 -10.42 -5.97
CA LEU A 27 1.48 -10.31 -4.53
C LEU A 27 2.61 -9.53 -3.86
N THR A 28 3.86 -9.86 -4.17
CA THR A 28 5.04 -9.19 -3.61
C THR A 28 4.98 -7.69 -3.85
N THR A 29 4.73 -7.25 -5.08
CA THR A 29 4.68 -5.82 -5.43
C THR A 29 3.53 -5.12 -4.72
N ILE A 30 2.33 -5.71 -4.77
CA ILE A 30 1.13 -5.12 -4.18
C ILE A 30 1.26 -5.01 -2.66
N HIS A 31 1.66 -6.09 -1.98
CA HIS A 31 1.84 -6.09 -0.53
C HIS A 31 2.97 -5.14 -0.10
N THR A 32 4.04 -5.03 -0.89
CA THR A 32 5.10 -4.05 -0.61
C THR A 32 4.57 -2.62 -0.68
N ILE A 33 3.78 -2.27 -1.71
CA ILE A 33 3.19 -0.93 -1.81
C ILE A 33 2.27 -0.64 -0.62
N ILE A 34 1.43 -1.60 -0.23
CA ILE A 34 0.52 -1.46 0.91
C ILE A 34 1.32 -1.27 2.21
N ASN A 35 2.28 -2.15 2.51
CA ASN A 35 3.02 -2.13 3.78
C ASN A 35 4.03 -0.97 3.90
N THR A 36 4.42 -0.34 2.79
CA THR A 36 5.29 0.85 2.78
C THR A 36 4.51 2.17 2.66
N SER A 37 3.18 2.10 2.72
CA SER A 37 2.29 3.25 2.74
C SER A 37 1.77 3.50 4.16
N PRO A 38 2.19 4.58 4.84
CA PRO A 38 1.81 4.82 6.25
C PRO A 38 0.29 4.97 6.47
N ILE A 39 -0.44 5.37 5.43
CA ILE A 39 -1.88 5.58 5.45
C ILE A 39 -2.49 4.89 4.23
N LEU A 40 -3.52 4.08 4.47
CA LEU A 40 -4.32 3.43 3.44
C LEU A 40 -5.66 4.15 3.30
N ASN A 41 -6.12 4.35 2.08
CA ASN A 41 -7.46 4.87 1.81
C ASN A 41 -8.43 3.70 1.70
N VAL A 42 -9.28 3.52 2.71
CA VAL A 42 -10.25 2.41 2.78
C VAL A 42 -11.62 2.94 2.42
N SER A 43 -12.12 2.53 1.26
CA SER A 43 -13.40 2.92 0.71
C SER A 43 -14.45 1.82 0.87
N PHE A 44 -15.66 2.19 1.28
CA PHE A 44 -16.81 1.29 1.39
C PHE A 44 -18.13 2.03 1.22
N ASN A 45 -19.19 1.30 0.87
CA ASN A 45 -20.51 1.86 0.75
C ASN A 45 -21.27 1.73 2.07
N ALA A 46 -21.82 2.84 2.56
CA ALA A 46 -22.73 2.83 3.69
C ALA A 46 -24.18 2.95 3.17
N PRO A 47 -25.12 2.08 3.59
CA PRO A 47 -26.50 2.09 3.07
C PRO A 47 -27.22 3.44 3.22
N SER A 48 -26.84 4.24 4.22
CA SER A 48 -27.41 5.56 4.48
C SER A 48 -26.76 6.70 3.69
N SER A 49 -25.76 6.41 2.85
CA SER A 49 -25.03 7.43 2.10
C SER A 49 -25.17 7.21 0.59
N PRO A 50 -25.48 8.27 -0.19
CA PRO A 50 -25.43 8.20 -1.64
C PRO A 50 -23.99 8.22 -2.18
N PHE A 51 -22.98 8.41 -1.33
CA PHE A 51 -21.57 8.47 -1.69
C PHE A 51 -20.78 7.32 -1.06
N PRO A 52 -19.72 6.82 -1.71
CA PRO A 52 -18.77 5.96 -1.03
C PRO A 52 -18.09 6.76 0.08
N ILE A 53 -17.90 6.12 1.23
CA ILE A 53 -17.10 6.67 2.33
C ILE A 53 -15.66 6.22 2.09
N THR A 54 -14.70 7.13 2.25
CA THR A 54 -13.26 6.79 2.25
C THR A 54 -12.64 7.25 3.56
N LEU A 55 -12.01 6.33 4.28
CA LEU A 55 -11.34 6.59 5.55
C LEU A 55 -9.83 6.38 5.41
N PRO A 56 -8.99 7.34 5.83
CA PRO A 56 -7.57 7.11 6.01
C PRO A 56 -7.37 6.24 7.26
N LEU A 57 -6.81 5.05 7.10
CA LEU A 57 -6.56 4.09 8.18
C LEU A 57 -5.14 3.55 8.12
N ILE A 58 -4.57 3.22 9.28
CA ILE A 58 -3.35 2.43 9.37
C ILE A 58 -3.74 0.97 9.21
N GLY A 59 -3.06 0.27 8.31
CA GLY A 59 -3.22 -1.15 8.10
C GLY A 59 -1.90 -1.82 7.75
N GLN A 60 -1.90 -3.15 7.82
CA GLN A 60 -0.73 -3.95 7.47
C GLN A 60 -1.16 -5.31 6.93
N MET A 61 -0.53 -5.75 5.82
CA MET A 61 -0.69 -7.10 5.30
C MET A 61 0.00 -8.11 6.22
N GLY A 62 -0.65 -9.24 6.50
CA GLY A 62 -0.08 -10.34 7.27
C GLY A 62 -0.96 -11.59 7.26
N SER A 63 -0.51 -12.66 7.91
CA SER A 63 -1.28 -13.90 8.06
C SER A 63 -1.20 -14.41 9.49
N PHE A 64 -2.33 -14.46 10.18
CA PHE A 64 -2.40 -15.02 11.53
C PHE A 64 -2.09 -16.52 11.55
N ASP A 65 -2.60 -17.27 10.56
CA ASP A 65 -2.36 -18.72 10.46
C ASP A 65 -0.90 -19.05 10.09
N ARG A 66 -0.22 -18.14 9.39
CA ARG A 66 1.20 -18.26 9.00
C ARG A 66 1.95 -16.95 9.28
N PRO A 67 2.31 -16.64 10.54
CA PRO A 67 2.97 -15.38 10.88
C PRO A 67 4.32 -15.13 10.19
N SER A 68 4.96 -16.19 9.68
CA SER A 68 6.21 -16.12 8.91
C SER A 68 6.02 -16.01 7.39
N ALA A 69 4.78 -15.88 6.91
CA ALA A 69 4.50 -15.77 5.48
C ALA A 69 5.18 -14.54 4.87
N SER A 70 5.80 -14.75 3.72
CA SER A 70 6.44 -13.67 2.97
C SER A 70 5.42 -12.78 2.26
N LEU A 71 5.84 -11.59 1.81
CA LEU A 71 4.99 -10.70 1.00
C LEU A 71 4.60 -11.33 -0.36
N GLY A 72 5.29 -12.37 -0.80
CA GLY A 72 4.92 -13.11 -2.02
C GLY A 72 3.80 -14.13 -1.82
N GLU A 73 3.32 -14.33 -0.60
CA GLU A 73 2.27 -15.31 -0.29
C GLU A 73 0.90 -14.63 -0.10
N PRO A 74 -0.22 -15.39 -0.15
CA PRO A 74 -1.53 -14.86 0.20
C PRO A 74 -1.58 -14.38 1.64
N LEU A 75 -1.89 -13.09 1.83
CA LEU A 75 -2.03 -12.40 3.11
C LEU A 75 -3.42 -11.76 3.23
N ASP A 76 -3.89 -11.56 4.45
CA ASP A 76 -5.02 -10.69 4.76
C ASP A 76 -4.50 -9.27 5.10
N LEU A 77 -5.36 -8.27 4.99
CA LEU A 77 -5.08 -6.92 5.48
C LEU A 77 -5.72 -6.71 6.85
N TYR A 78 -4.93 -6.35 7.86
CA TYR A 78 -5.44 -5.99 9.19
C TYR A 78 -5.57 -4.48 9.31
N LEU A 79 -6.73 -4.01 9.77
CA LEU A 79 -7.03 -2.60 10.05
C LEU A 79 -7.45 -2.46 11.52
N HIS A 80 -7.06 -1.38 12.18
CA HIS A 80 -7.54 -1.08 13.53
C HIS A 80 -8.40 0.18 13.56
N GLY A 81 -9.27 0.26 14.56
CA GLY A 81 -10.08 1.45 14.79
C GLY A 81 -10.88 1.37 16.08
N TYR A 82 -11.53 2.48 16.42
CA TYR A 82 -12.41 2.53 17.59
C TYR A 82 -13.63 1.64 17.38
N VAL A 83 -14.01 0.88 18.42
CA VAL A 83 -15.05 -0.15 18.37
C VAL A 83 -16.39 0.36 17.85
N SER A 84 -16.76 1.61 18.16
CA SER A 84 -18.05 2.20 17.74
C SER A 84 -17.98 2.96 16.41
N SER A 85 -16.85 2.90 15.69
CA SER A 85 -16.74 3.56 14.39
C SER A 85 -17.68 2.93 13.36
N ARG A 86 -18.08 3.73 12.37
CA ARG A 86 -19.07 3.32 11.36
C ARG A 86 -18.64 2.05 10.61
N ILE A 87 -17.37 1.97 10.20
CA ILE A 87 -16.85 0.80 9.48
C ILE A 87 -16.94 -0.48 10.34
N MET A 88 -16.63 -0.39 11.65
CA MET A 88 -16.73 -1.52 12.57
C MET A 88 -18.16 -1.99 12.79
N ASN A 89 -19.11 -1.05 12.94
CA ASN A 89 -20.54 -1.37 13.07
C ASN A 89 -21.08 -2.05 11.80
N LEU A 90 -20.72 -1.53 10.62
CA LEU A 90 -21.15 -2.10 9.34
C LEU A 90 -20.55 -3.49 9.11
N SER A 91 -19.26 -3.69 9.43
CA SER A 91 -18.62 -5.01 9.36
C SER A 91 -19.32 -6.02 10.26
N ARG A 92 -19.64 -5.68 11.52
CA ARG A 92 -20.43 -6.58 12.41
C ARG A 92 -21.78 -6.95 11.80
N ALA A 93 -22.51 -5.96 11.28
CA ALA A 93 -23.81 -6.20 10.67
C ALA A 93 -23.70 -7.11 9.44
N SER A 94 -22.68 -6.90 8.59
CA SER A 94 -22.44 -7.75 7.41
C SER A 94 -22.03 -9.17 7.77
N SER A 95 -21.19 -9.39 8.79
CA SER A 95 -20.78 -10.73 9.22
C SER A 95 -21.90 -11.53 9.88
N SER A 96 -22.94 -10.86 10.39
CA SER A 96 -24.09 -11.51 11.03
C SER A 96 -25.13 -12.09 10.05
N LYS A 97 -25.06 -11.71 8.77
CA LYS A 97 -25.94 -12.26 7.72
C LYS A 97 -25.39 -13.59 7.24
N LYS A 98 -26.23 -14.63 7.13
CA LYS A 98 -25.81 -15.89 6.50
C LYS A 98 -25.68 -15.72 5.00
N GLU A 99 -24.79 -16.50 4.38
CA GLU A 99 -24.72 -16.61 2.92
C GLU A 99 -26.11 -17.01 2.38
N GLY A 100 -26.72 -16.17 1.54
CA GLY A 100 -28.00 -16.42 0.89
C GLY A 100 -29.25 -15.82 1.55
N GLU A 101 -29.12 -14.95 2.56
CA GLU A 101 -30.25 -14.28 3.23
C GLU A 101 -30.58 -12.86 2.69
N GLY A 102 -30.16 -12.51 1.47
CA GLY A 102 -30.54 -11.26 0.80
C GLY A 102 -30.20 -11.20 -0.70
N GLU A 103 -30.20 -9.99 -1.26
CA GLU A 103 -30.05 -9.72 -2.70
C GLU A 103 -28.70 -9.03 -2.99
N GLY A 104 -27.68 -9.81 -3.41
CA GLY A 104 -26.40 -9.29 -3.90
C GLY A 104 -25.26 -10.32 -3.96
N GLU A 105 -24.28 -10.11 -4.85
CA GLU A 105 -23.05 -10.91 -4.87
C GLU A 105 -22.19 -10.60 -3.64
N GLY A 106 -21.78 -11.64 -2.89
CA GLY A 106 -20.85 -11.52 -1.76
C GLY A 106 -21.48 -11.42 -0.36
N GLU A 107 -22.78 -11.70 -0.23
CA GLU A 107 -23.43 -11.79 1.08
C GLU A 107 -22.82 -12.86 1.98
N GLY A 108 -22.77 -12.58 3.29
CA GLY A 108 -22.15 -13.46 4.30
C GLY A 108 -20.62 -13.43 4.34
N LYS A 109 -19.95 -12.80 3.37
CA LYS A 109 -18.47 -12.73 3.32
C LYS A 109 -17.86 -11.62 4.18
N GLY A 110 -18.66 -10.65 4.66
CA GLY A 110 -18.21 -9.46 5.40
C GLY A 110 -18.57 -8.16 4.68
N LEU A 111 -18.08 -7.01 5.17
CA LEU A 111 -18.28 -5.71 4.53
C LEU A 111 -17.37 -5.59 3.29
N PRO A 112 -17.91 -5.40 2.07
CA PRO A 112 -17.08 -5.16 0.90
C PRO A 112 -16.29 -3.85 1.04
N VAL A 113 -14.99 -3.92 0.81
CA VAL A 113 -14.07 -2.78 0.92
C VAL A 113 -13.13 -2.71 -0.29
N CYS A 114 -12.77 -1.49 -0.67
CA CYS A 114 -11.71 -1.18 -1.61
C CYS A 114 -10.60 -0.45 -0.85
N ILE A 115 -9.35 -0.88 -0.97
CA ILE A 115 -8.20 -0.29 -0.29
C ILE A 115 -7.22 0.23 -1.33
N ALA A 116 -6.86 1.51 -1.24
CA ALA A 116 -5.93 2.15 -2.16
C ALA A 116 -4.72 2.74 -1.43
N ALA A 117 -3.55 2.55 -2.01
CA ALA A 117 -2.29 3.16 -1.59
C ALA A 117 -1.53 3.68 -2.80
N SER A 118 -0.92 4.86 -2.68
CA SER A 118 -0.20 5.52 -3.76
C SER A 118 1.03 6.26 -3.22
N LYS A 119 2.14 6.18 -3.94
CA LYS A 119 3.38 6.91 -3.67
C LYS A 119 3.88 7.56 -4.95
N VAL A 120 4.27 8.83 -4.88
CA VAL A 120 4.97 9.53 -5.96
C VAL A 120 6.46 9.36 -5.73
N ASP A 121 7.17 8.94 -6.78
CA ASP A 121 8.61 8.67 -6.75
C ASP A 121 9.40 9.66 -7.64
N GLY A 122 8.72 10.51 -8.41
CA GLY A 122 9.36 11.60 -9.15
C GLY A 122 8.44 12.34 -10.13
N LEU A 123 8.80 13.58 -10.47
CA LEU A 123 8.14 14.40 -11.47
C LEU A 123 8.81 14.17 -12.82
N VAL A 124 8.07 13.74 -13.83
CA VAL A 124 8.60 13.54 -15.19
C VAL A 124 8.23 14.74 -16.05
N LEU A 125 9.24 15.52 -16.41
CA LEU A 125 9.14 16.77 -17.16
C LEU A 125 9.53 16.52 -18.62
N SER A 126 8.58 16.71 -19.53
CA SER A 126 8.65 16.36 -20.95
C SER A 126 8.55 17.64 -21.80
N LEU A 127 8.71 17.54 -23.13
CA LEU A 127 8.73 18.72 -24.02
C LEU A 127 7.36 19.41 -24.14
N THR A 128 6.26 18.69 -23.93
CA THR A 128 4.90 19.22 -24.09
C THR A 128 4.03 19.05 -22.83
N PRO A 129 3.04 19.96 -22.62
CA PRO A 129 2.19 19.93 -21.44
C PRO A 129 1.46 18.60 -21.20
N ASN A 130 1.08 17.90 -22.28
CA ASN A 130 0.31 16.65 -22.20
C ASN A 130 1.19 15.41 -21.94
N SER A 131 2.51 15.54 -22.10
CA SER A 131 3.47 14.45 -21.93
C SER A 131 4.10 14.41 -20.53
N HIS A 132 3.86 15.43 -19.69
CA HIS A 132 4.25 15.40 -18.29
C HIS A 132 3.63 14.21 -17.54
N ASN A 133 4.38 13.64 -16.60
CA ASN A 133 3.94 12.46 -15.86
C ASN A 133 4.55 12.39 -14.47
N TYR A 134 4.28 11.29 -13.76
CA TYR A 134 4.92 10.94 -12.51
C TYR A 134 5.63 9.59 -12.66
N ASN A 135 6.77 9.45 -11.99
CA ASN A 135 7.18 8.14 -11.49
C ASN A 135 6.38 7.89 -10.21
N TYR A 136 5.75 6.73 -10.12
CA TYR A 136 4.84 6.41 -9.03
C TYR A 136 4.61 4.91 -8.89
N ARG A 137 4.10 4.54 -7.72
CA ARG A 137 3.56 3.21 -7.42
C ARG A 137 2.18 3.37 -6.82
N SER A 138 1.22 2.58 -7.28
CA SER A 138 -0.10 2.50 -6.66
C SER A 138 -0.60 1.07 -6.61
N ALA A 139 -1.31 0.71 -5.55
CA ALA A 139 -1.98 -0.56 -5.41
C ALA A 139 -3.45 -0.35 -5.02
N VAL A 140 -4.33 -1.17 -5.57
CA VAL A 140 -5.75 -1.25 -5.21
C VAL A 140 -6.08 -2.70 -4.88
N LEU A 141 -6.67 -2.92 -3.70
CA LEU A 141 -7.14 -4.22 -3.23
C LEU A 141 -8.67 -4.19 -3.06
N PHE A 142 -9.31 -5.29 -3.41
CA PHE A 142 -10.72 -5.53 -3.14
C PHE A 142 -10.85 -6.75 -2.22
N GLY A 143 -11.72 -6.64 -1.22
CA GLY A 143 -11.89 -7.71 -0.24
C GLY A 143 -13.10 -7.50 0.66
N TYR A 144 -13.21 -8.37 1.66
CA TYR A 144 -14.30 -8.37 2.62
C TYR A 144 -13.77 -8.24 4.04
N ALA A 145 -14.18 -7.17 4.73
CA ALA A 145 -13.78 -6.86 6.09
C ALA A 145 -14.68 -7.55 7.12
N ASN A 146 -14.07 -8.34 7.99
CA ASN A 146 -14.71 -9.02 9.11
C ASN A 146 -14.06 -8.63 10.43
N ILE A 147 -14.84 -8.63 11.51
CA ILE A 147 -14.32 -8.35 12.85
C ILE A 147 -13.50 -9.56 13.32
N VAL A 148 -12.34 -9.28 13.90
CA VAL A 148 -11.54 -10.29 14.60
C VAL A 148 -12.13 -10.51 16.00
N GLU A 149 -12.67 -11.71 16.22
CA GLU A 149 -13.29 -12.11 17.49
C GLU A 149 -12.32 -12.84 18.44
N SER A 150 -11.33 -13.58 17.90
CA SER A 150 -10.31 -14.26 18.69
C SER A 150 -9.40 -13.25 19.39
N VAL A 151 -9.13 -13.48 20.67
CA VAL A 151 -8.21 -12.65 21.46
C VAL A 151 -6.78 -12.80 20.94
N GLU A 152 -6.39 -14.01 20.53
CA GLU A 152 -5.08 -14.34 20.00
C GLU A 152 -4.82 -13.63 18.66
N GLU A 153 -5.79 -13.71 17.73
CA GLU A 153 -5.69 -13.02 16.44
C GLU A 153 -5.70 -11.50 16.62
N LYS A 154 -6.49 -10.99 17.57
CA LYS A 154 -6.51 -9.57 17.89
C LYS A 154 -5.16 -9.08 18.42
N LEU A 155 -4.52 -9.84 19.33
CA LEU A 155 -3.19 -9.50 19.83
C LEU A 155 -2.13 -9.56 18.73
N TYR A 156 -2.19 -10.59 17.87
CA TYR A 156 -1.33 -10.69 16.69
C TYR A 156 -1.47 -9.45 15.78
N ALA A 157 -2.70 -9.06 15.45
CA ALA A 157 -2.96 -7.91 14.60
C ALA A 157 -2.51 -6.59 15.23
N MET A 158 -2.70 -6.43 16.54
CA MET A 158 -2.21 -5.26 17.28
C MET A 158 -0.68 -5.18 17.26
N GLU A 159 0.02 -6.29 17.45
CA GLU A 159 1.47 -6.35 17.31
C GLU A 159 1.92 -6.01 15.88
N LEU A 160 1.28 -6.62 14.88
CA LEU A 160 1.56 -6.40 13.46
C LEU A 160 1.42 -4.93 13.06
N ILE A 161 0.31 -4.29 13.45
CA ILE A 161 0.04 -2.87 13.17
C ILE A 161 0.97 -1.96 13.97
N THR A 162 1.29 -2.29 15.22
CA THR A 162 2.23 -1.49 16.02
C THR A 162 3.63 -1.52 15.39
N ASN A 163 4.06 -2.68 14.91
CA ASN A 163 5.34 -2.85 14.23
C ASN A 163 5.34 -2.28 12.79
N SER A 164 4.17 -2.01 12.18
CA SER A 164 4.11 -1.29 10.91
C SER A 164 4.33 0.22 11.06
N VAL A 165 3.98 0.79 12.21
CA VAL A 165 4.30 2.20 12.54
C VAL A 165 5.81 2.40 12.62
N LEU A 166 6.49 1.50 13.33
CA LEU A 166 7.95 1.44 13.38
C LEU A 166 8.36 0.02 13.75
N PRO A 167 9.26 -0.64 12.99
CA PRO A 167 9.67 -2.01 13.27
C PRO A 167 10.20 -2.19 14.69
N SER A 168 9.83 -3.30 15.32
CA SER A 168 10.16 -3.56 16.74
C SER A 168 9.58 -2.54 17.73
N ARG A 169 8.48 -1.86 17.39
CA ARG A 169 7.85 -0.94 18.34
C ARG A 169 7.04 -1.64 19.43
N TRP A 170 6.44 -2.79 19.13
CA TRP A 170 5.60 -3.53 20.07
C TRP A 170 6.33 -3.96 21.34
N GLN A 171 7.53 -4.54 21.21
CA GLN A 171 8.34 -5.00 22.35
C GLN A 171 8.99 -3.84 23.11
N ASN A 172 9.02 -2.66 22.50
CA ASN A 172 9.60 -1.42 23.03
C ASN A 172 8.51 -0.44 23.53
N THR A 173 7.35 -0.97 23.93
CA THR A 173 6.29 -0.24 24.64
C THR A 173 5.78 -1.05 25.84
N ARG A 174 4.86 -0.49 26.63
CA ARG A 174 4.22 -1.21 27.74
C ARG A 174 3.32 -2.31 27.18
N ILE A 175 3.67 -3.56 27.46
CA ILE A 175 2.91 -4.76 27.06
C ILE A 175 2.55 -5.62 28.29
N PRO A 176 1.46 -6.40 28.25
CA PRO A 176 0.42 -6.42 27.21
C PRO A 176 -0.52 -5.18 27.29
N PRO A 177 -1.34 -4.92 26.26
CA PRO A 177 -2.42 -3.95 26.37
C PRO A 177 -3.33 -4.24 27.56
N ASN A 178 -3.81 -3.20 28.24
CA ASN A 178 -4.70 -3.35 29.38
C ASN A 178 -6.14 -3.60 28.93
N ALA A 179 -7.03 -3.96 29.87
CA ALA A 179 -8.42 -4.29 29.56
C ALA A 179 -9.20 -3.15 28.88
N ALA A 180 -8.93 -1.89 29.22
CA ALA A 180 -9.60 -0.74 28.61
C ALA A 180 -9.15 -0.51 27.16
N GLU A 181 -7.86 -0.70 26.87
CA GLU A 181 -7.32 -0.64 25.51
C GLU A 181 -7.88 -1.78 24.64
N MET A 182 -8.00 -2.98 25.23
CA MET A 182 -8.57 -4.16 24.56
C MET A 182 -10.07 -4.02 24.27
N SER A 183 -10.84 -3.33 25.12
CA SER A 183 -12.29 -3.16 24.93
C SER A 183 -12.65 -2.03 23.96
N SER A 184 -11.83 -0.98 23.89
CA SER A 184 -12.07 0.18 23.02
C SER A 184 -11.55 -0.01 21.58
N THR A 185 -10.54 -0.86 21.41
CA THR A 185 -9.95 -1.18 20.09
C THR A 185 -10.71 -2.33 19.43
N SER A 186 -11.05 -2.19 18.14
CA SER A 186 -11.54 -3.28 17.30
C SER A 186 -10.61 -3.44 16.09
N ILE A 187 -10.48 -4.68 15.62
CA ILE A 187 -9.64 -5.05 14.48
C ILE A 187 -10.53 -5.63 13.39
N LEU A 188 -10.31 -5.20 12.16
CA LEU A 188 -10.84 -5.84 10.97
C LEU A 188 -9.76 -6.67 10.31
N ARG A 189 -10.10 -7.91 9.96
CA ARG A 189 -9.37 -8.70 8.96
C ARG A 189 -10.10 -8.53 7.63
N VAL A 190 -9.38 -8.07 6.62
CA VAL A 190 -9.88 -8.00 5.25
C VAL A 190 -9.30 -9.14 4.45
N THR A 191 -10.16 -10.09 4.07
CA THR A 191 -9.79 -11.15 3.15
C THR A 191 -9.81 -10.61 1.73
N ILE A 192 -8.64 -10.60 1.11
CA ILE A 192 -8.41 -9.99 -0.20
C ILE A 192 -8.78 -10.98 -1.29
N THR A 193 -9.66 -10.57 -2.20
CA THR A 193 -10.13 -11.42 -3.30
C THR A 193 -9.43 -11.12 -4.61
N SER A 194 -9.08 -9.86 -4.85
CA SER A 194 -8.39 -9.41 -6.05
C SER A 194 -7.63 -8.13 -5.76
N GLY A 195 -6.57 -7.89 -6.51
CA GLY A 195 -5.75 -6.70 -6.37
C GLY A 195 -5.03 -6.38 -7.67
N SER A 196 -4.68 -5.12 -7.88
CA SER A 196 -3.81 -4.70 -8.97
C SER A 196 -2.91 -3.56 -8.53
N ALA A 197 -1.72 -3.52 -9.10
CA ALA A 197 -0.83 -2.39 -8.97
C ALA A 197 -0.53 -1.78 -10.33
N LYS A 198 -0.19 -0.49 -10.30
CA LYS A 198 0.35 0.23 -11.45
C LYS A 198 1.62 0.94 -11.01
N VAL A 199 2.70 0.64 -11.72
CA VAL A 199 4.04 1.13 -11.40
C VAL A 199 4.62 1.79 -12.64
N ARG A 200 5.11 3.01 -12.48
CA ARG A 200 5.85 3.73 -13.52
C ARG A 200 7.16 4.25 -12.92
N SER A 201 8.26 3.93 -13.59
CA SER A 201 9.56 4.55 -13.37
C SER A 201 10.17 4.92 -14.72
N GLY A 202 11.21 5.74 -14.71
CA GLY A 202 11.99 6.08 -15.90
C GLY A 202 11.84 7.51 -16.40
N VAL A 203 12.62 7.81 -17.43
CA VAL A 203 12.77 9.12 -18.05
C VAL A 203 11.52 9.57 -18.86
N PRO A 204 11.45 10.84 -19.30
CA PRO A 204 10.43 11.28 -20.25
C PRO A 204 10.45 10.51 -21.58
N VAL A 205 9.31 10.45 -22.25
CA VAL A 205 9.20 9.97 -23.64
C VAL A 205 8.33 10.97 -24.38
N ASP A 206 8.95 11.68 -25.33
CA ASP A 206 8.30 12.68 -26.15
C ASP A 206 8.04 12.15 -27.57
N GLU A 207 7.13 12.82 -28.29
CA GLU A 207 6.79 12.40 -29.65
C GLU A 207 7.91 12.75 -30.63
N LYS A 208 8.01 11.95 -31.70
CA LYS A 208 9.05 12.11 -32.71
C LYS A 208 9.09 13.53 -33.30
N GLY A 209 7.93 14.14 -33.55
CA GLY A 209 7.85 15.49 -34.10
C GLY A 209 8.41 16.56 -33.16
N ASP A 210 8.26 16.39 -31.85
CA ASP A 210 8.83 17.31 -30.85
C ASP A 210 10.35 17.11 -30.74
N LEU A 211 10.83 15.87 -30.88
CA LEU A 211 12.26 15.53 -30.90
C LEU A 211 12.98 16.00 -32.17
N GLU A 212 12.26 16.30 -33.25
CA GLU A 212 12.83 16.87 -34.49
C GLU A 212 12.75 18.41 -34.50
N ASN A 213 12.19 19.02 -33.46
CA ASN A 213 12.04 20.47 -33.33
C ASN A 213 13.18 21.06 -32.47
N GLU A 214 14.26 21.47 -33.12
CA GLU A 214 15.45 22.05 -32.47
C GLU A 214 15.12 23.28 -31.60
N GLU A 215 14.18 24.14 -32.00
CA GLU A 215 13.78 25.31 -31.18
C GLU A 215 13.18 24.87 -29.83
N VAL A 216 12.39 23.79 -29.84
CA VAL A 216 11.79 23.24 -28.63
C VAL A 216 12.86 22.55 -27.77
N LEU A 217 13.76 21.77 -28.38
CA LEU A 217 14.85 21.10 -27.68
C LEU A 217 15.83 22.09 -27.01
N ASP A 218 16.14 23.20 -27.68
CA ASP A 218 17.05 24.23 -27.15
C ASP A 218 16.43 25.05 -26.01
N ARG A 219 15.09 25.18 -26.00
CA ARG A 219 14.38 26.05 -25.06
C ARG A 219 13.78 25.32 -23.86
N VAL A 220 13.43 24.03 -23.99
CA VAL A 220 12.67 23.28 -22.98
C VAL A 220 13.55 22.20 -22.35
N TRP A 221 13.79 22.34 -21.04
CA TRP A 221 14.47 21.30 -20.26
C TRP A 221 13.54 20.11 -20.02
N THR A 222 14.06 18.89 -20.22
CA THR A 222 13.38 17.64 -19.88
C THR A 222 14.18 16.82 -18.88
N GLY A 223 13.49 16.01 -18.09
CA GLY A 223 14.12 15.14 -17.13
C GLY A 223 13.18 14.67 -16.04
N VAL A 224 13.76 14.10 -14.99
CA VAL A 224 13.02 13.64 -13.82
C VAL A 224 13.53 14.35 -12.58
N VAL A 225 12.62 14.93 -11.80
CA VAL A 225 12.92 15.37 -10.43
C VAL A 225 12.52 14.22 -9.50
N PRO A 226 13.47 13.42 -8.97
CA PRO A 226 13.12 12.32 -8.07
C PRO A 226 12.48 12.85 -6.79
N LEU A 227 11.46 12.13 -6.32
CA LEU A 227 10.73 12.45 -5.10
C LEU A 227 10.83 11.26 -4.15
N TYR A 228 11.26 11.51 -2.92
CA TYR A 228 11.24 10.53 -1.84
C TYR A 228 10.95 11.27 -0.53
N GLU A 229 10.31 10.56 0.40
CA GLU A 229 10.04 11.06 1.74
C GLU A 229 11.28 10.84 2.62
N VAL A 230 11.52 11.77 3.55
CA VAL A 230 12.62 11.66 4.51
C VAL A 230 12.02 11.75 5.92
N TYR A 231 12.27 10.71 6.72
CA TYR A 231 12.06 10.76 8.16
C TYR A 231 13.16 11.60 8.78
N GLY A 232 12.77 12.68 9.45
CA GLY A 232 13.72 13.58 10.11
C GLY A 232 14.27 13.04 11.43
N GLU A 233 15.14 13.84 12.05
CA GLU A 233 15.72 13.54 13.36
C GLU A 233 14.64 13.32 14.44
N PRO A 234 14.70 12.23 15.23
CA PRO A 234 13.72 11.97 16.28
C PRO A 234 13.70 13.06 17.35
N VAL A 235 12.53 13.67 17.56
CA VAL A 235 12.32 14.69 18.60
C VAL A 235 11.74 14.02 19.86
N PRO A 236 12.35 14.23 21.05
CA PRO A 236 11.85 13.65 22.28
C PRO A 236 10.48 14.22 22.67
N GLY A 237 9.58 13.35 23.14
CA GLY A 237 8.28 13.75 23.66
C GLY A 237 8.38 14.50 25.01
N PRO A 238 7.35 15.26 25.41
CA PRO A 238 7.39 16.17 26.55
C PRO A 238 7.64 15.50 27.92
N TYR A 239 7.39 14.20 28.04
CA TYR A 239 7.59 13.42 29.26
C TYR A 239 8.70 12.36 29.12
N ASN A 240 9.44 12.37 28.00
CA ASN A 240 10.50 11.41 27.76
C ASN A 240 11.64 11.59 28.78
N ARG A 241 12.06 10.48 29.39
CA ARG A 241 13.21 10.44 30.31
C ARG A 241 14.38 9.61 29.77
N VAL A 242 14.21 8.96 28.61
CA VAL A 242 15.28 8.20 27.96
C VAL A 242 16.22 9.19 27.28
N LYS A 243 17.49 9.20 27.69
CA LYS A 243 18.46 10.21 27.27
C LYS A 243 18.82 10.12 25.79
N GLU A 244 18.92 8.90 25.29
CA GLU A 244 19.34 8.61 23.92
C GLU A 244 18.18 8.00 23.13
N VAL A 245 18.11 8.32 21.84
CA VAL A 245 17.19 7.64 20.93
C VAL A 245 17.57 6.16 20.87
N PRO A 246 16.64 5.23 21.12
CA PRO A 246 16.94 3.81 21.01
C PRO A 246 17.50 3.46 19.63
N GLY A 247 18.60 2.71 19.57
CA GLY A 247 19.31 2.48 18.30
C GLY A 247 18.48 1.80 17.20
N TYR A 248 17.41 1.07 17.54
CA TYR A 248 16.50 0.48 16.55
C TYR A 248 15.68 1.54 15.80
N VAL A 249 15.40 2.69 16.42
CA VAL A 249 14.72 3.82 15.80
C VAL A 249 15.67 4.51 14.82
N GLY A 250 16.89 4.85 15.27
CA GLY A 250 17.88 5.51 14.42
C GLY A 250 18.24 4.70 13.19
N ARG A 251 18.58 3.41 13.36
CA ARG A 251 18.89 2.51 12.23
C ARG A 251 17.74 2.37 11.25
N TRP A 252 16.49 2.36 11.74
CA TRP A 252 15.33 2.29 10.86
C TRP A 252 15.17 3.57 10.05
N VAL A 253 15.30 4.74 10.68
CA VAL A 253 15.24 6.06 10.00
C VAL A 253 16.31 6.17 8.92
N GLU A 254 17.56 5.81 9.24
CA GLU A 254 18.67 5.81 8.29
C GLU A 254 18.38 4.88 7.10
N GLY A 255 17.99 3.63 7.38
CA GLY A 255 17.74 2.63 6.34
C GLY A 255 16.57 2.98 5.42
N VAL A 256 15.44 3.43 5.96
CA VAL A 256 14.27 3.78 5.14
C VAL A 256 14.51 5.02 4.28
N ASN A 257 15.28 5.98 4.78
CA ASN A 257 15.68 7.17 4.02
C ASN A 257 16.64 6.81 2.87
N GLU A 258 17.61 5.92 3.13
CA GLU A 258 18.54 5.43 2.11
C GLU A 258 17.79 4.65 1.01
N GLU A 259 16.92 3.71 1.40
CA GLU A 259 16.11 2.91 0.48
C GLU A 259 15.20 3.80 -0.39
N GLY A 260 14.47 4.72 0.24
CA GLY A 260 13.58 5.65 -0.46
C GLY A 260 14.33 6.53 -1.47
N ARG A 261 15.50 7.05 -1.08
CA ARG A 261 16.37 7.82 -1.97
C ARG A 261 16.89 6.98 -3.12
N SER A 262 17.39 5.77 -2.85
CA SER A 262 17.91 4.88 -3.90
C SER A 262 16.82 4.56 -4.92
N TYR A 263 15.65 4.12 -4.45
CA TYR A 263 14.52 3.76 -5.30
C TYR A 263 14.12 4.91 -6.24
N ALA A 264 13.96 6.12 -5.70
CA ALA A 264 13.54 7.28 -6.49
C ALA A 264 14.63 7.73 -7.49
N VAL A 265 15.89 7.79 -7.06
CA VAL A 265 17.01 8.26 -7.90
C VAL A 265 17.36 7.26 -9.00
N GLU A 266 17.34 5.97 -8.71
CA GLU A 266 17.55 4.92 -9.71
C GLU A 266 16.37 4.85 -10.68
N GLY A 267 15.14 4.90 -10.14
CA GLY A 267 13.92 4.94 -10.94
C GLY A 267 13.88 6.12 -11.91
N ALA A 268 14.43 7.28 -11.54
CA ALA A 268 14.53 8.45 -12.40
C ALA A 268 15.43 8.27 -13.64
N LYS A 269 16.32 7.27 -13.65
CA LYS A 269 17.29 7.01 -14.71
C LYS A 269 16.93 5.83 -15.61
N ARG A 270 15.90 5.06 -15.25
CA ARG A 270 15.47 3.89 -16.03
C ARG A 270 14.90 4.32 -17.38
N ASP A 271 14.93 3.40 -18.33
CA ASP A 271 14.11 3.52 -19.53
C ASP A 271 12.64 3.63 -19.13
N ALA A 272 11.91 4.53 -19.77
CA ALA A 272 10.48 4.61 -19.55
C ALA A 272 9.79 3.34 -20.08
N PRO A 273 8.75 2.84 -19.40
CA PRO A 273 7.99 1.71 -19.89
C PRO A 273 7.16 2.16 -21.09
N VAL A 274 7.48 1.63 -22.27
CA VAL A 274 6.78 1.91 -23.53
C VAL A 274 5.96 0.69 -23.97
N PRO A 275 4.77 0.87 -24.58
CA PRO A 275 3.99 -0.25 -25.10
C PRO A 275 4.82 -1.11 -26.08
N GLY A 276 4.89 -2.43 -25.83
CA GLY A 276 5.48 -3.40 -26.77
C GLY A 276 6.99 -3.67 -26.60
N LYS A 277 7.72 -2.95 -25.76
CA LYS A 277 9.09 -3.31 -25.35
C LYS A 277 8.98 -4.31 -24.20
N LYS A 278 9.21 -5.60 -24.45
CA LYS A 278 9.36 -6.58 -23.36
C LYS A 278 10.54 -6.12 -22.50
N GLU A 279 10.39 -6.15 -21.18
CA GLU A 279 11.53 -6.05 -20.28
C GLU A 279 12.55 -7.09 -20.75
N ARG A 280 13.75 -6.62 -21.11
CA ARG A 280 14.89 -7.52 -21.22
C ARG A 280 15.19 -7.88 -19.79
N ASP A 281 14.69 -9.03 -19.34
CA ASP A 281 15.22 -9.68 -18.16
C ASP A 281 16.74 -9.70 -18.33
N GLU A 282 17.45 -9.29 -17.29
CA GLU A 282 18.90 -9.40 -17.16
C GLU A 282 19.26 -10.90 -17.07
N GLU A 283 19.08 -11.62 -18.18
CA GLU A 283 19.83 -12.83 -18.51
C GLU A 283 21.03 -12.38 -19.34
N GLU A 284 22.13 -12.01 -18.68
CA GLU A 284 23.47 -12.05 -19.28
C GLU A 284 24.53 -11.88 -18.17
N GLY A 285 25.28 -12.96 -17.89
CA GLY A 285 26.57 -12.91 -17.19
C GLY A 285 26.77 -13.90 -16.06
#